data_AF-A0A7V9V8W9-F1
#
_entry.id   AF-A0A7V9V8W9-F1
#
_cell.length_a   1.000
_cell.length_b   1.000
_cell.length_c   1.000
_cell.angle_alpha   90.00
_cell.angle_beta   90.00
_cell.angle_gamma   90.00
#
_symmetry.space_group_name_H-M   'P 1'
#
loop_
_entity.id
_entity.type
_entity.pdbx_description
1 polymer ?
#
loop_
_entity_poly.entity_id
_entity_poly.type
_entity_poly.pdbx_seq_one_letter_code
_entity_poly.pdbx_strand_id
1 'polypeptide(L)' 'MANLVLVCSRHHHRLHQPGWHAKLRPDATLEVTDPDGRHWSTSPPRAGPVLV' A
#
# COMPACT_ATOMS: atom_id res chain seq x y z
N MET A 1 9.02 -12.24 -6.90
CA MET A 1 9.16 -11.05 -6.03
C MET A 1 7.88 -10.24 -6.19
N ALA A 2 6.91 -10.36 -5.28
CA ALA A 2 5.58 -9.74 -5.44
C ALA A 2 5.04 -9.12 -4.13
N ASN A 3 5.95 -8.74 -3.22
CA ASN A 3 5.64 -8.24 -1.88
C ASN A 3 6.32 -6.90 -1.57
N LEU A 4 6.78 -6.18 -2.60
CA LEU A 4 7.42 -4.88 -2.46
C LEU A 4 6.51 -3.79 -3.06
N VAL A 5 6.41 -2.67 -2.37
CA VAL A 5 5.70 -1.47 -2.82
C VAL A 5 6.54 -0.24 -2.52
N LEU A 6 6.54 0.73 -3.44
CA LEU A 6 7.20 2.01 -3.22
C LEU A 6 6.28 2.95 -2.45
N VAL A 7 6.81 3.52 -1.37
CA VAL A 7 6.13 4.52 -0.55
C VAL A 7 7.09 5.66 -0.24
N CYS A 8 6.57 6.82 0.17
CA CYS A 8 7.44 7.91 0.61
C CYS A 8 8.21 7.53 1.88
N SER A 9 9.37 8.17 2.10
CA SER A 9 10.23 7.91 3.27
C SER A 9 9.44 7.92 4.60
N ARG A 10 8.51 8.86 4.77
CA ARG A 10 7.67 8.93 5.98
C ARG A 10 6.83 7.65 6.19
N HIS A 11 6.16 7.15 5.16
CA HIS A 11 5.33 5.96 5.28
C HIS A 11 6.19 4.69 5.34
N HIS A 12 7.35 4.66 4.67
CA HIS A 12 8.30 3.58 4.79
C HIS A 12 8.69 3.34 6.26
N HIS A 13 9.10 4.39 6.97
CA HIS A 13 9.47 4.27 8.39
C HIS A 13 8.27 3.91 9.28
N ARG A 14 7.06 4.42 8.99
CA ARG A 14 5.86 4.08 9.78
C ARG A 14 5.48 2.61 9.66
N LEU A 15 5.49 2.06 8.44
CA LEU A 15 5.12 0.66 8.20
C LEU A 15 6.10 -0.35 8.85
N HIS A 16 7.27 0.11 9.29
CA HIS A 16 8.24 -0.70 10.05
C HIS A 16 8.14 -0.52 11.57
N GLN A 17 7.17 0.26 12.08
CA GLN A 17 6.93 0.40 13.52
C GLN A 17 5.97 -0.69 14.04
N PRO A 18 6.05 -1.05 15.33
CA PRO A 18 5.13 -2.03 15.93
C PRO A 18 3.65 -1.66 15.75
N GLY A 19 2.81 -2.68 15.57
CA GLY A 19 1.36 -2.53 15.42
C GLY A 19 0.88 -2.17 14.01
N TRP A 20 1.76 -1.66 13.14
CA TRP A 20 1.45 -1.44 11.74
C TRP A 20 1.48 -2.74 10.95
N HIS A 21 0.50 -2.94 10.07
CA HIS A 21 0.43 -4.08 9.17
C HIS A 21 0.19 -3.59 7.74
N ALA A 22 0.90 -4.16 6.77
CA ALA A 22 0.74 -3.86 5.35
C ALA A 22 0.66 -5.15 4.53
N LYS A 23 -0.26 -5.18 3.56
CA LYS A 23 -0.42 -6.30 2.64
C LYS A 23 -0.61 -5.79 1.22
N LEU A 24 0.29 -6.19 0.33
CA LEU A 24 0.12 -6.01 -1.11
C LEU A 24 -0.66 -7.19 -1.68
N ARG A 25 -1.78 -6.91 -2.34
CA ARG A 25 -2.65 -7.91 -2.99
C ARG A 25 -2.20 -8.15 -4.44
N PRO A 26 -2.60 -9.28 -5.06
CA PRO A 26 -2.21 -9.61 -6.44
C PRO A 26 -2.67 -8.60 -7.50
N ASP A 27 -3.73 -7.84 -7.23
CA ASP A 27 -4.27 -6.76 -8.07
C ASP A 27 -3.55 -5.41 -7.85
N ALA A 28 -2.42 -5.43 -7.14
CA ALA A 28 -1.65 -4.27 -6.71
C ALA A 28 -2.40 -3.32 -5.75
N THR A 29 -3.51 -3.76 -5.14
CA THR A 29 -4.12 -3.05 -4.01
C THR A 29 -3.22 -3.18 -2.77
N LEU A 30 -2.85 -2.04 -2.17
CA LEU A 30 -2.15 -1.98 -0.89
C LEU A 30 -3.16 -1.76 0.24
N GLU A 31 -3.22 -2.70 1.17
CA GLU A 31 -3.99 -2.59 2.41
C GLU A 31 -3.05 -2.28 3.57
N VAL A 32 -3.44 -1.35 4.44
CA VAL A 32 -2.68 -0.95 5.64
C VAL A 32 -3.62 -0.87 6.83
N THR A 33 -3.20 -1.44 7.96
CA THR A 33 -3.84 -1.27 9.27
C THR A 33 -2.87 -0.57 10.22
N ASP A 34 -3.31 0.48 10.91
CA ASP A 34 -2.52 1.15 11.96
C ASP A 34 -2.69 0.46 13.33
N PRO A 35 -1.94 0.89 14.36
CA PRO A 35 -2.05 0.34 15.71
C PRO A 35 -3.43 0.54 16.38
N ASP A 36 -4.22 1.54 15.96
CA ASP A 36 -5.56 1.79 16.48
C ASP A 36 -6.62 0.92 15.78
N GLY A 37 -6.20 0.09 14.81
CA GLY A 37 -7.08 -0.78 14.03
C GLY A 37 -7.75 -0.10 12.85
N ARG A 38 -7.38 1.16 12.53
CA ARG A 38 -7.89 1.85 11.35
C ARG A 38 -7.32 1.22 10.09
N HIS A 39 -8.19 1.04 9.09
CA HIS A 39 -7.84 0.43 7.83
C HIS A 39 -7.86 1.44 6.67
N TRP A 40 -6.86 1.35 5.80
CA TRP A 40 -6.78 2.09 4.54
C TRP A 40 -6.48 1.16 3.38
N SER A 41 -6.98 1.53 2.21
CA SER A 41 -6.70 0.83 0.97
C SER A 41 -6.32 1.84 -0.12
N THR A 42 -5.36 1.49 -0.96
CA THR A 42 -5.01 2.23 -2.17
C THR A 42 -4.83 1.23 -3.30
N SER A 43 -5.54 1.45 -4.40
CA SER A 43 -5.42 0.65 -5.61
C SER A 43 -4.76 1.49 -6.71
N PRO A 44 -4.06 0.87 -7.67
CA PRO A 44 -3.57 1.59 -8.84
C PRO A 44 -4.75 2.30 -9.55
N PRO A 45 -4.51 3.46 -10.17
CA PRO A 45 -5.51 4.06 -11.03
C PRO A 45 -5.92 3.03 -12.08
N ARG A 46 -7.23 2.95 -12.38
CA ARG A 46 -7.68 2.19 -13.56
C ARG A 46 -6.88 2.71 -14.75
N ALA A 47 -6.21 1.82 -15.48
CA ALA A 47 -5.56 2.21 -16.72
C ALA A 47 -6.63 2.86 -17.61
N GLY A 48 -6.55 4.18 -17.75
CA GLY A 48 -7.32 4.90 -18.75
C GLY A 48 -6.85 4.46 -20.13
N PRO A 49 -7.61 4.76 -21.19
CA PRO A 49 -7.12 4.54 -22.54
C PRO A 49 -5.78 5.25 -22.70
N VAL A 50 -4.75 4.52 -23.14
CA VAL A 50 -3.52 5.14 -23.64
C VAL A 50 -3.90 5.86 -24.92
N LEU A 51 -3.99 7.19 -24.87
CA LEU A 51 -4.09 8.00 -26.08
C LEU A 51 -2.70 7.98 -26.73
N VAL A 52 -2.57 7.25 -27.83
CA VAL A 52 -1.42 7.29 -28.74
C VAL A 52 -1.61 8.36 -29.80
#